data_AF-A0A2N6AQ38-F1
#
_entry.id   AF-A0A2N6AQ38-F1
#
_cell.length_a   1.000
_cell.length_b   1.000
_cell.length_c   1.000
_cell.angle_alpha   90.00
_cell.angle_beta   90.00
_cell.angle_gamma   90.00
#
_symmetry.space_group_name_H-M   'P 1'
#
loop_
_entity.id
_entity.type
_entity.pdbx_description
1 polymer ?
#
loop_
_entity_poly.entity_id
_entity_poly.type
_entity_poly.pdbx_seq_one_letter_code
_entity_poly.pdbx_strand_id
1 'polypeptide(L)'
;MIHEKQRIVKIIDEMTLFFFSMGAKDISTSIRIEDNETLITLDSDFVGDQKKNIEKLVKCMKIPKQEGMEEYYWSLTGECNIDTELSVVGMMTDKIEMEIKGNHIHMVLHREK
;
A
#
# COMPACT_ATOMS: atom_id res chain seq x y z
N MET A 1 -16.43 -11.27 -6.78
CA MET A 1 -15.66 -10.30 -7.59
C MET A 1 -15.68 -8.98 -6.84
N ILE A 2 -14.60 -8.69 -6.13
CA ILE A 2 -14.43 -7.43 -5.41
C ILE A 2 -14.49 -6.27 -6.42
N HIS A 3 -15.32 -5.27 -6.14
CA HIS A 3 -15.41 -4.09 -6.99
C HIS A 3 -14.11 -3.28 -6.91
N GLU A 4 -13.64 -2.72 -8.03
CA GLU A 4 -12.47 -1.85 -8.13
C GLU A 4 -12.35 -0.81 -6.98
N LYS A 5 -13.47 -0.16 -6.64
CA LYS A 5 -13.52 0.82 -5.52
C LYS A 5 -13.21 0.21 -4.16
N GLN A 6 -13.64 -1.04 -3.91
CA GLN A 6 -13.33 -1.74 -2.66
C GLN A 6 -11.85 -2.10 -2.57
N ARG A 7 -11.21 -2.43 -3.69
CA ARG A 7 -9.75 -2.65 -3.75
C ARG A 7 -8.99 -1.38 -3.39
N ILE A 8 -9.39 -0.23 -3.96
CA ILE A 8 -8.80 1.08 -3.64
C ILE A 8 -8.92 1.38 -2.14
N VAL A 9 -10.12 1.24 -1.56
CA VAL A 9 -10.33 1.48 -0.12
C VAL A 9 -9.44 0.56 0.72
N LYS A 10 -9.29 -0.71 0.33
CA LYS A 10 -8.46 -1.65 1.08
C LYS A 10 -6.98 -1.33 1.01
N ILE A 11 -6.47 -0.96 -0.16
CA ILE A 11 -5.08 -0.51 -0.31
C ILE A 11 -4.81 0.64 0.67
N ILE A 12 -5.73 1.61 0.73
CA ILE A 12 -5.59 2.77 1.62
C ILE A 12 -5.62 2.34 3.09
N ASP A 13 -6.54 1.46 3.46
CA ASP A 13 -6.68 0.91 4.82
C ASP A 13 -5.39 0.25 5.31
N GLU A 14 -4.83 -0.67 4.53
CA GLU A 14 -3.60 -1.40 4.89
C GLU A 14 -2.38 -0.48 4.93
N MET A 15 -2.27 0.45 3.98
CA MET A 15 -1.17 1.41 3.96
C MET A 15 -1.25 2.38 5.15
N THR A 16 -2.46 2.79 5.53
CA THR A 16 -2.70 3.64 6.70
C THR A 16 -2.31 2.91 7.99
N LEU A 17 -2.71 1.64 8.14
CA LEU A 17 -2.34 0.82 9.29
C LEU A 17 -0.82 0.63 9.38
N PHE A 18 -0.17 0.38 8.24
CA PHE A 18 1.28 0.27 8.16
C PHE A 18 1.97 1.57 8.62
N PHE A 19 1.53 2.73 8.15
CA PHE A 19 2.10 4.00 8.60
C PHE A 19 1.89 4.26 10.09
N PHE A 20 0.71 3.94 10.63
CA PHE A 20 0.51 4.01 12.08
C PHE A 20 1.45 3.09 12.84
N SER A 21 1.77 1.90 12.32
CA SER A 21 2.77 1.00 12.91
C SER A 21 4.19 1.61 12.93
N MET A 22 4.47 2.55 12.03
CA MET A 22 5.71 3.34 11.99
C MET A 22 5.67 4.58 12.88
N GLY A 23 4.58 4.79 13.63
CA GLY A 23 4.39 5.93 14.53
C GLY A 23 4.00 7.22 13.82
N ALA A 24 3.46 7.13 12.59
CA ALA A 24 2.96 8.28 11.85
C ALA A 24 1.89 9.04 12.63
N LYS A 25 1.91 10.37 12.48
CA LYS A 25 0.95 11.31 13.06
C LYS A 25 0.26 12.15 11.99
N ASP A 26 0.89 12.30 10.83
CA ASP A 26 0.34 12.97 9.67
C ASP A 26 0.38 12.00 8.49
N ILE A 27 -0.82 11.62 8.03
CA ILE A 27 -1.01 10.74 6.89
C ILE A 27 -2.01 11.43 5.97
N SER A 28 -1.64 11.62 4.72
CA SER A 28 -2.55 12.10 3.69
C SER A 28 -2.64 11.12 2.53
N THR A 29 -3.83 11.05 1.95
CA THR A 29 -4.12 10.16 0.83
C THR A 29 -4.93 10.91 -0.21
N SER A 30 -4.52 10.81 -1.47
CA SER A 30 -5.25 11.34 -2.61
C SER A 30 -5.53 10.22 -3.61
N ILE A 31 -6.75 10.15 -4.11
CA ILE A 31 -7.18 9.19 -5.13
C ILE A 31 -7.55 9.97 -6.37
N ARG A 32 -6.97 9.60 -7.51
CA ARG A 32 -7.37 10.11 -8.81
C ARG A 32 -7.74 8.95 -9.72
N ILE A 33 -9.00 8.94 -10.16
CA ILE A 33 -9.51 7.95 -11.10
C ILE A 33 -9.45 8.61 -12.48
N GLU A 34 -8.58 8.08 -13.34
CA GLU A 34 -8.42 8.53 -14.72
C GLU A 34 -9.05 7.51 -15.67
N ASP A 35 -8.98 7.75 -16.99
CA ASP A 35 -9.62 6.88 -17.98
C ASP A 35 -8.94 5.51 -18.08
N ASN A 36 -7.62 5.44 -17.93
CA ASN A 36 -6.83 4.22 -18.11
C ASN A 36 -6.20 3.66 -16.81
N GLU A 37 -6.09 4.49 -15.78
CA GLU A 37 -5.48 4.09 -14.52
C GLU A 37 -6.15 4.78 -13.32
N THR A 38 -5.91 4.22 -12.14
CA THR A 38 -6.15 4.88 -10.85
C THR A 38 -4.80 5.15 -10.18
N LEU A 39 -4.63 6.39 -9.75
CA LEU A 39 -3.47 6.83 -8.97
C LEU A 39 -3.88 6.99 -7.51
N ILE A 40 -3.16 6.31 -6.61
CA ILE A 40 -3.29 6.48 -5.16
C ILE A 40 -1.98 7.07 -4.65
N THR A 41 -2.03 8.33 -4.24
CA THR A 41 -0.89 9.05 -3.66
C THR A 41 -0.99 9.00 -2.14
N LEU A 42 0.09 8.60 -1.49
CA LEU A 42 0.19 8.42 -0.05
C LEU A 42 1.40 9.20 0.48
N ASP A 43 1.17 10.04 1.46
CA ASP A 43 2.18 10.85 2.12
C ASP A 43 2.08 10.63 3.62
N SER A 44 3.19 10.32 4.27
CA SER A 44 3.22 10.06 5.70
C SER A 44 4.54 10.46 6.33
N ASP A 45 4.47 11.02 7.54
CA ASP A 45 5.61 11.07 8.45
C ASP A 45 5.84 9.69 9.12
N PHE A 46 6.99 9.53 9.77
CA PHE A 46 7.25 8.41 10.67
C PHE A 46 8.21 8.80 11.79
N VAL A 47 8.25 8.00 12.85
CA VAL A 47 9.02 8.31 14.06
C VAL A 47 10.06 7.21 14.36
N GLY A 48 11.27 7.64 14.73
CA GLY A 48 12.35 6.73 15.15
C GLY A 48 13.04 6.01 14.00
N ASP A 49 13.81 4.96 14.33
CA ASP A 49 14.46 4.13 13.32
C ASP A 49 13.47 3.13 12.72
N GLN A 50 13.05 3.42 11.49
CA GLN A 50 12.09 2.61 10.73
C GLN A 50 12.74 1.81 9.60
N LYS A 51 14.07 1.65 9.60
CA LYS A 51 14.80 0.99 8.50
C LYS A 51 14.25 -0.40 8.18
N LYS A 52 13.92 -1.20 9.21
CA LYS A 52 13.37 -2.56 9.02
C LYS A 52 11.98 -2.53 8.36
N ASN A 53 11.13 -1.59 8.74
CA ASN A 53 9.78 -1.46 8.17
C ASN A 53 9.84 -0.93 6.74
N ILE A 54 10.74 0.01 6.46
CA ILE A 54 11.02 0.49 5.09
C ILE A 54 11.56 -0.65 4.22
N GLU A 55 12.50 -1.45 4.71
CA GLU A 55 13.01 -2.61 3.96
C GLU A 55 11.91 -3.64 3.65
N LYS A 56 10.96 -3.84 4.57
CA LYS A 56 9.79 -4.69 4.35
C LYS A 56 8.88 -4.12 3.28
N LEU A 57 8.53 -2.84 3.37
CA LEU A 57 7.72 -2.13 2.40
C LEU A 57 8.32 -2.26 0.99
N VAL A 58 9.62 -1.99 0.84
CA VAL A 58 10.36 -2.14 -0.43
C VAL A 58 10.31 -3.57 -0.97
N LYS A 59 10.35 -4.59 -0.11
CA LYS A 59 10.24 -5.99 -0.53
C LYS A 59 8.83 -6.31 -1.05
N CYS A 60 7.79 -5.87 -0.34
CA CYS A 60 6.39 -6.09 -0.73
C CYS A 60 6.07 -5.38 -2.06
N MET A 61 6.64 -4.20 -2.31
CA MET A 61 6.49 -3.48 -3.58
C MET A 61 7.07 -4.20 -4.80
N LYS A 62 7.94 -5.18 -4.60
CA LYS A 62 8.54 -5.97 -5.69
C LYS A 62 7.72 -7.21 -6.06
N ILE A 63 6.61 -7.45 -5.37
CA ILE A 63 5.71 -8.56 -5.67
C ILE A 63 4.94 -8.17 -6.94
N PRO A 64 5.01 -8.96 -8.03
CA PRO A 64 4.28 -8.65 -9.25
C PRO A 64 2.77 -8.75 -9.00
N LYS A 65 1.98 -7.94 -9.71
CA LYS A 65 0.52 -8.03 -9.72
C LYS A 65 0.07 -9.47 -10.03
N GLN A 66 -0.87 -9.98 -9.26
CA GLN A 66 -1.43 -11.33 -9.43
C GLN A 66 -2.95 -11.28 -9.50
N GLU A 67 -3.48 -11.16 -10.72
CA GLU A 67 -4.92 -11.10 -10.94
C GLU A 67 -5.63 -12.36 -10.44
N GLY A 68 -6.64 -12.17 -9.60
CA GLY A 68 -7.53 -13.25 -9.13
C GLY A 68 -7.02 -14.01 -7.90
N MET A 69 -5.74 -13.88 -7.54
CA MET A 69 -5.19 -14.46 -6.31
C MET A 69 -5.37 -13.54 -5.10
N GLU A 70 -5.66 -12.25 -5.31
CA GLU A 70 -5.70 -11.26 -4.22
C GLU A 70 -6.83 -11.55 -3.23
N GLU A 71 -8.00 -11.97 -3.72
CA GLU A 71 -9.18 -12.30 -2.89
C GLU A 71 -8.93 -13.55 -2.03
N TYR A 72 -8.18 -14.53 -2.56
CA TYR A 72 -7.77 -15.72 -1.81
C TYR A 72 -6.77 -15.36 -0.70
N TYR A 73 -5.69 -14.63 -1.02
CA TYR A 73 -4.72 -14.21 -0.03
C TYR A 73 -5.35 -13.31 1.03
N TRP A 74 -6.28 -12.43 0.62
CA TRP A 74 -7.06 -11.62 1.54
C TRP A 74 -7.86 -12.48 2.52
N SER A 75 -8.59 -13.50 2.04
CA SER A 75 -9.35 -14.39 2.95
C SER A 75 -8.47 -15.12 3.97
N LEU A 76 -7.17 -15.28 3.68
CA LEU A 76 -6.18 -15.92 4.54
C LEU A 76 -5.46 -14.93 5.46
N THR A 77 -5.36 -13.67 5.08
CA THR A 77 -4.88 -12.59 5.95
C THR A 77 -5.99 -12.22 6.92
N GLY A 78 -5.98 -12.82 8.11
CA GLY A 78 -6.71 -12.26 9.25
C GLY A 78 -6.18 -10.87 9.62
N GLU A 79 -6.84 -10.18 10.56
CA GLU A 79 -6.65 -8.75 10.92
C GLU A 79 -5.28 -8.36 11.53
N CYS A 80 -4.23 -9.20 11.50
CA CYS A 80 -3.13 -9.05 12.45
C CYS A 80 -1.73 -9.33 11.91
N ASN A 81 -1.51 -9.36 10.58
CA ASN A 81 -0.18 -9.65 10.05
C ASN A 81 0.23 -8.71 8.92
N ILE A 82 0.82 -7.58 9.32
CA ILE A 82 1.32 -6.47 8.49
C ILE A 82 2.16 -6.96 7.30
N ASP A 83 2.95 -8.01 7.47
CA ASP A 83 3.79 -8.56 6.39
C ASP A 83 2.95 -9.18 5.25
N THR A 84 1.83 -9.80 5.59
CA THR A 84 0.93 -10.41 4.61
C THR A 84 -0.01 -9.38 4.00
N GLU A 85 -0.45 -8.40 4.79
CA GLU A 85 -1.28 -7.27 4.35
C GLU A 85 -0.57 -6.39 3.31
N LEU A 86 0.69 -6.02 3.55
CA LEU A 86 1.50 -5.28 2.57
C LEU A 86 1.75 -6.08 1.29
N SER A 87 1.87 -7.40 1.40
CA SER A 87 2.05 -8.26 0.24
C SER A 87 0.80 -8.28 -0.65
N VAL A 88 -0.38 -8.24 -0.02
CA VAL A 88 -1.68 -8.12 -0.69
C VAL A 88 -1.81 -6.76 -1.40
N VAL A 89 -1.31 -5.67 -0.81
CA VAL A 89 -1.22 -4.35 -1.49
C VAL A 89 -0.32 -4.41 -2.73
N GLY A 90 0.85 -5.05 -2.62
CA GLY A 90 1.76 -5.27 -3.74
C GLY A 90 1.09 -6.04 -4.88
N MET A 91 0.36 -7.11 -4.58
CA MET A 91 -0.38 -7.89 -5.58
C MET A 91 -1.53 -7.12 -6.25
N MET A 92 -2.07 -6.08 -5.58
CA MET A 92 -3.16 -5.26 -6.10
C MET A 92 -2.68 -4.01 -6.87
N THR A 93 -1.38 -3.79 -7.02
CA THR A 93 -0.84 -2.58 -7.66
C THR A 93 0.04 -2.96 -8.84
N ASP A 94 -0.07 -2.23 -9.95
CA ASP A 94 0.71 -2.48 -11.17
C ASP A 94 2.13 -1.91 -11.05
N LYS A 95 2.23 -0.68 -10.53
CA LYS A 95 3.51 0.02 -10.34
C LYS A 95 3.48 0.85 -9.06
N ILE A 96 4.60 0.88 -8.36
CA ILE A 96 4.78 1.65 -7.14
C ILE A 96 6.01 2.53 -7.28
N GLU A 97 5.81 3.83 -7.07
CA GLU A 97 6.87 4.82 -6.93
C GLU A 97 6.96 5.22 -5.46
N MET A 98 8.17 5.30 -4.91
CA MET A 98 8.39 5.69 -3.52
C MET A 98 9.62 6.58 -3.41
N GLU A 99 9.46 7.67 -2.66
CA GLU A 99 10.55 8.55 -2.26
C GLU A 99 10.56 8.69 -0.73
N ILE A 100 11.76 8.64 -0.14
CA ILE A 100 11.96 8.83 1.30
C ILE A 100 12.90 10.01 1.50
N LYS A 101 12.43 11.02 2.24
CA LYS A 101 13.20 12.22 2.58
C LYS A 101 13.14 12.47 4.09
N GLY A 102 14.26 12.26 4.77
CA GLY A 102 14.31 12.36 6.23
C GLY A 102 13.34 11.38 6.87
N ASN A 103 12.35 11.90 7.59
CA ASN A 103 11.33 11.12 8.28
C ASN A 103 9.98 11.12 7.56
N HIS A 104 9.98 11.30 6.24
CA HIS A 104 8.79 11.36 5.42
C HIS A 104 8.88 10.37 4.26
N ILE A 105 7.76 9.70 3.98
CA ILE A 105 7.58 8.79 2.84
C ILE A 105 6.52 9.40 1.93
N HIS A 106 6.85 9.50 0.65
CA HIS A 106 5.91 9.83 -0.43
C HIS A 106 5.80 8.61 -1.35
N MET A 107 4.59 8.22 -1.69
CA MET A 107 4.33 7.09 -2.58
C MET A 107 3.24 7.38 -3.59
N VAL A 108 3.41 6.82 -4.79
CA VAL A 108 2.38 6.79 -5.83
C VAL A 108 2.18 5.35 -6.28
N LEU A 109 0.98 4.85 -6.05
CA LEU A 109 0.53 3.54 -6.49
C LEU A 109 -0.29 3.72 -7.77
N HIS A 110 0.13 3.03 -8.83
CA HIS A 110 -0.55 3.00 -10.12
C HIS A 110 -1.30 1.69 -10.27
N ARG A 111 -2.56 1.77 -10.66
CA ARG A 111 -3.39 0.60 -10.96
C ARG A 111 -4.08 0.78 -12.30
N GLU A 112 -3.74 -0.08 -13.26
CA GLU A 112 -4.32 -0.08 -14.59
C GLU A 112 -5.71 -0.75 -14.57
N LYS A 113 -6.63 -0.27 -15.40
CA LYS A 113 -8.02 -0.78 -15.49
C LYS A 113 -8.15 -2.09 -16.26
#